data_AF-A0A9E0VH99-F1
#
_entry.id   AF-A0A9E0VH99-F1
#
_cell.length_a   1.000
_cell.length_b   1.000
_cell.length_c   1.000
_cell.angle_alpha   90.00
_cell.angle_beta   90.00
_cell.angle_gamma   90.00
#
_symmetry.space_group_name_H-M   'P 1'
#
loop_
_entity.id
_entity.type
_entity.pdbx_description
1 polymer ?
#
loop_
_entity_poly.entity_id
_entity_poly.type
_entity_poly.pdbx_seq_one_letter_code
_entity_poly.pdbx_strand_id
1 'polypeptide(L)'
;MRFPFVLFILAFLFVHLVPGQTSPRRQRMDELNRIVEQLKILRAERKTVNDRLIEILLRLKAVDPADTAAAEKLGAKAVRLFPCCALDEKIGEMNLDDDDLPFEVLVQLRMPVPGGFSEFMITDLFRKPDDTMIEWPGTFDYDGNSLKITELGRSPGFWFDLGKVELESVDERTKEVAALAEYKPPAEVENIKPTFFANGFAFGRSVPATVGHTYLLRAVKYAYPEGGLDAIVAVRIHRQDANGSIILFLKPVKTFDPPKLRNPAYEKRIAISNLGVAARMKEEFEARGFNDIEVEVTGNQVVTLKGAVPFGKKEEVLAIAKKLAEFSKINDELTEK
;
A
#
# COMPACT_ATOMS: atom_id res chain seq x y z
N MET A 1 -12.45 -11.47 -6.48
CA MET A 1 -13.07 -10.14 -6.73
C MET A 1 -14.30 -10.34 -7.62
N ARG A 2 -15.45 -10.72 -7.04
CA ARG A 2 -16.73 -10.91 -7.77
C ARG A 2 -17.98 -10.62 -6.92
N PHE A 3 -17.86 -9.90 -5.80
CA PHE A 3 -19.01 -9.62 -4.93
C PHE A 3 -19.90 -8.43 -5.36
N PRO A 4 -19.38 -7.30 -5.88
CA PRO A 4 -20.27 -6.18 -6.25
C PRO A 4 -21.05 -6.43 -7.54
N PHE A 5 -20.55 -7.32 -8.41
CA PHE A 5 -21.18 -7.60 -9.71
C PHE A 5 -22.41 -8.52 -9.58
N VAL A 6 -22.39 -9.46 -8.63
CA VAL A 6 -23.53 -10.38 -8.38
C VAL A 6 -24.70 -9.65 -7.71
N LEU A 7 -24.42 -8.69 -6.82
CA LEU A 7 -25.46 -7.89 -6.16
C LEU A 7 -26.18 -6.92 -7.12
N PHE A 8 -25.43 -6.33 -8.06
CA PHE A 8 -26.01 -5.44 -9.07
C PHE A 8 -26.92 -6.21 -10.05
N ILE A 9 -26.52 -7.42 -10.44
CA ILE A 9 -27.32 -8.29 -11.31
C ILE A 9 -28.60 -8.78 -10.62
N LEU A 10 -28.55 -9.14 -9.32
CA LEU A 10 -29.75 -9.56 -8.59
C LEU A 10 -30.76 -8.42 -8.41
N ALA A 11 -30.30 -7.20 -8.08
CA ALA A 11 -31.18 -6.04 -7.97
C ALA A 11 -31.78 -5.65 -9.34
N PHE A 12 -31.01 -5.75 -10.42
CA PHE A 12 -31.48 -5.40 -11.76
C PHE A 12 -32.46 -6.45 -12.32
N LEU A 13 -32.23 -7.74 -12.05
CA LEU A 13 -33.16 -8.82 -12.44
C LEU A 13 -34.50 -8.73 -11.68
N PHE A 14 -34.50 -8.32 -10.41
CA PHE A 14 -35.75 -8.17 -9.65
C PHE A 14 -36.63 -7.01 -10.15
N VAL A 15 -36.03 -5.97 -10.73
CA VAL A 15 -36.77 -4.82 -11.27
C VAL A 15 -37.38 -5.12 -12.65
N HIS A 16 -36.91 -6.14 -13.39
CA HIS A 16 -37.27 -6.33 -14.80
C HIS A 16 -37.90 -7.68 -15.19
N LEU A 17 -38.07 -8.66 -14.28
CA LEU A 17 -38.42 -10.03 -14.70
C LEU A 17 -39.67 -10.69 -14.09
N VAL A 18 -40.68 -9.93 -13.65
CA VAL A 18 -42.03 -10.52 -13.45
C VAL A 18 -43.11 -9.68 -14.13
N PRO A 19 -43.37 -9.89 -15.44
CA PRO A 19 -44.57 -9.37 -16.07
C PRO A 19 -45.78 -10.18 -15.57
N GLY A 20 -46.69 -9.54 -14.81
CA GLY A 20 -48.00 -10.12 -14.48
C GLY A 20 -48.43 -10.07 -13.01
N GLN A 21 -47.57 -9.70 -12.07
CA GLN A 21 -47.99 -9.46 -10.68
C GLN A 21 -47.93 -7.98 -10.33
N THR A 22 -49.09 -7.33 -10.33
CA THR A 22 -49.33 -6.05 -9.66
C THR A 22 -49.32 -6.27 -8.14
N SER A 23 -48.18 -6.65 -7.55
CA SER A 23 -48.02 -6.44 -6.12
C SER A 23 -48.14 -4.94 -5.88
N PRO A 24 -49.03 -4.47 -4.99
CA PRO A 24 -49.20 -3.05 -4.72
C PRO A 24 -47.83 -2.44 -4.43
N ARG A 25 -47.54 -1.28 -5.00
CA ARG A 25 -46.28 -0.53 -4.82
C ARG A 25 -45.77 -0.53 -3.36
N ARG A 26 -46.70 -0.54 -2.40
CA ARG A 26 -46.45 -0.68 -0.97
C ARG A 26 -45.72 -1.98 -0.58
N GLN A 27 -46.16 -3.14 -1.05
CA GLN A 27 -45.51 -4.43 -0.76
C GLN A 27 -44.07 -4.48 -1.29
N ARG A 28 -43.82 -3.95 -2.50
CA ARG A 28 -42.45 -3.86 -3.06
C ARG A 28 -41.57 -2.91 -2.25
N MET A 29 -42.15 -1.83 -1.73
CA MET A 29 -41.42 -0.89 -0.87
C MET A 29 -41.09 -1.51 0.50
N ASP A 30 -42.02 -2.28 1.08
CA ASP A 30 -41.82 -2.99 2.34
C ASP A 30 -40.74 -4.08 2.20
N GLU A 31 -40.72 -4.82 1.09
CA GLU A 31 -39.69 -5.81 0.77
C GLU A 31 -38.31 -5.16 0.54
N LEU A 32 -38.26 -4.05 -0.21
CA LEU A 32 -37.02 -3.29 -0.40
C LEU A 32 -36.46 -2.78 0.93
N ASN A 33 -37.33 -2.23 1.80
CA ASN A 33 -36.93 -1.79 3.14
C ASN A 33 -36.37 -2.96 3.97
N ARG A 34 -36.98 -4.15 3.89
CA ARG A 34 -36.48 -5.35 4.56
C ARG A 34 -35.09 -5.76 4.05
N ILE A 35 -34.86 -5.73 2.74
CA ILE A 35 -33.55 -6.03 2.14
C ILE A 35 -32.51 -4.98 2.57
N VAL A 36 -32.87 -3.70 2.59
CA VAL A 36 -31.97 -2.62 3.04
C VAL A 36 -31.58 -2.81 4.51
N GLU A 37 -32.52 -3.19 5.39
CA GLU A 37 -32.20 -3.49 6.79
C GLU A 37 -31.30 -4.72 6.92
N GLN A 38 -31.55 -5.80 6.17
CA GLN A 38 -30.64 -6.96 6.13
C GLN A 38 -29.23 -6.57 5.66
N LEU A 39 -29.10 -5.71 4.64
CA LEU A 39 -27.80 -5.22 4.17
C LEU A 39 -27.10 -4.34 5.21
N LYS A 40 -27.84 -3.59 6.04
CA LYS A 40 -27.27 -2.82 7.15
C LYS A 40 -26.71 -3.74 8.23
N ILE A 41 -27.43 -4.80 8.58
CA ILE A 41 -26.98 -5.82 9.55
C ILE A 41 -25.69 -6.48 9.05
N LEU A 42 -25.66 -6.98 7.81
CA LEU A 42 -24.47 -7.60 7.22
C LEU A 42 -23.27 -6.65 7.15
N ARG A 43 -23.49 -5.35 6.88
CA ARG A 43 -22.42 -4.34 6.94
C ARG A 43 -21.92 -4.11 8.36
N ALA A 44 -22.81 -4.10 9.35
CA ALA A 44 -22.45 -3.94 10.75
C ALA A 44 -21.64 -5.15 11.25
N GLU A 45 -22.08 -6.37 10.95
CA GLU A 45 -21.35 -7.60 11.28
C GLU A 45 -19.98 -7.63 10.62
N ARG A 46 -19.91 -7.30 9.32
CA ARG A 46 -18.62 -7.20 8.61
C ARG A 46 -17.69 -6.17 9.26
N LYS A 47 -18.22 -5.03 9.70
CA LYS A 47 -17.45 -4.03 10.43
C LYS A 47 -16.92 -4.61 11.75
N THR A 48 -17.78 -5.25 12.55
CA THR A 48 -17.38 -5.88 13.82
C THR A 48 -16.33 -6.97 13.63
N VAL A 49 -16.45 -7.80 12.59
CA VAL A 49 -15.44 -8.82 12.25
C VAL A 49 -14.12 -8.16 11.86
N ASN A 50 -14.15 -7.12 11.02
CA ASN A 50 -12.95 -6.36 10.65
C ASN A 50 -12.29 -5.72 11.87
N ASP A 51 -13.07 -5.10 12.77
CA ASP A 51 -12.56 -4.44 13.97
C ASP A 51 -11.89 -5.46 14.90
N ARG A 52 -12.50 -6.64 15.10
CA ARG A 52 -11.90 -7.76 15.84
C ARG A 52 -10.62 -8.29 15.18
N LEU A 53 -10.61 -8.41 13.86
CA LEU A 53 -9.44 -8.86 13.12
C LEU A 53 -8.29 -7.87 13.27
N ILE A 54 -8.58 -6.56 13.18
CA ILE A 54 -7.59 -5.50 13.43
C ILE A 54 -7.05 -5.59 14.84
N GLU A 55 -7.92 -5.77 15.85
CA GLU A 55 -7.49 -5.93 17.24
C GLU A 55 -6.57 -7.14 17.43
N ILE A 56 -6.92 -8.29 16.86
CA ILE A 56 -6.08 -9.51 16.90
C ILE A 56 -4.73 -9.25 16.23
N LEU A 57 -4.73 -8.64 15.03
CA LEU A 57 -3.50 -8.30 14.32
C LEU A 57 -2.63 -7.32 15.11
N LEU A 58 -3.22 -6.33 15.78
CA LEU A 58 -2.49 -5.39 16.64
C LEU A 58 -1.89 -6.10 17.86
N ARG A 59 -2.63 -7.02 18.49
CA ARG A 59 -2.13 -7.81 19.61
C ARG A 59 -1.00 -8.75 19.19
N LEU A 60 -1.12 -9.42 18.04
CA LEU A 60 -0.07 -10.29 17.50
C LEU A 60 1.20 -9.48 17.20
N LYS A 61 1.06 -8.29 16.64
CA LYS A 61 2.18 -7.37 16.34
C LYS A 61 2.73 -6.64 17.58
N ALA A 62 2.04 -6.71 18.72
CA ALA A 62 2.48 -6.02 19.93
C ALA A 62 3.83 -6.56 20.38
N VAL A 63 4.81 -5.67 20.44
CA VAL A 63 6.14 -5.95 20.98
C VAL A 63 6.11 -5.70 22.48
N ASP A 64 6.87 -6.49 23.24
CA ASP A 64 7.00 -6.29 24.67
C ASP A 64 7.47 -4.84 24.97
N PRO A 65 6.88 -4.13 25.94
CA PRO A 65 7.33 -2.79 26.32
C PRO A 65 8.83 -2.73 26.68
N ALA A 66 9.38 -3.80 27.27
CA ALA A 66 10.80 -3.88 27.59
C ALA A 66 11.68 -3.91 26.33
N ASP A 67 11.28 -4.68 25.31
CA ASP A 67 11.96 -4.75 24.01
C ASP A 67 11.87 -3.40 23.27
N THR A 68 10.73 -2.72 23.38
CA THR A 68 10.52 -1.38 22.80
C THR A 68 11.46 -0.36 23.45
N ALA A 69 11.49 -0.31 24.79
CA ALA A 69 12.38 0.57 25.53
C ALA A 69 13.87 0.24 25.31
N ALA A 70 14.20 -1.04 25.10
CA ALA A 70 15.55 -1.46 24.72
C ALA A 70 15.93 -0.93 23.34
N ALA A 71 15.07 -1.08 22.33
CA ALA A 71 15.32 -0.55 20.99
C ALA A 71 15.46 0.97 20.98
N GLU A 72 14.60 1.69 21.71
CA GLU A 72 14.63 3.16 21.79
C GLU A 72 15.97 3.68 22.33
N LYS A 73 16.55 3.02 23.34
CA LYS A 73 17.89 3.36 23.86
C LYS A 73 18.99 3.27 22.80
N LEU A 74 18.79 2.45 21.76
CA LEU A 74 19.72 2.29 20.65
C LEU A 74 19.41 3.21 19.46
N GLY A 75 18.40 4.08 19.59
CA GLY A 75 17.86 4.86 18.48
C GLY A 75 17.19 3.98 17.41
N ALA A 76 16.67 2.83 17.82
CA ALA A 76 16.02 1.84 16.96
C ALA A 76 14.53 1.71 17.30
N LYS A 77 13.77 1.10 16.38
CA LYS A 77 12.38 0.68 16.60
C LYS A 77 12.32 -0.84 16.74
N ALA A 78 11.58 -1.33 17.73
CA ALA A 78 11.32 -2.75 17.88
C ALA A 78 10.12 -3.17 17.00
N VAL A 79 10.25 -4.30 16.31
CA VAL A 79 9.19 -4.88 15.46
C VAL A 79 9.16 -6.39 15.64
N ARG A 80 7.98 -6.99 15.74
CA ARG A 80 7.81 -8.45 15.70
C ARG A 80 7.50 -8.92 14.28
N LEU A 81 8.20 -9.95 13.83
CA LEU A 81 7.90 -10.68 12.61
C LEU A 81 7.55 -12.13 12.91
N PHE A 82 6.51 -12.63 12.25
CA PHE A 82 6.12 -14.03 12.29
C PHE A 82 6.70 -14.76 11.08
N PRO A 83 7.07 -16.04 11.21
CA PRO A 83 7.36 -16.86 10.04
C PRO A 83 6.14 -16.84 9.12
N CYS A 84 6.38 -16.71 7.81
CA CYS A 84 5.37 -17.05 6.81
C CYS A 84 4.70 -18.37 7.20
N CYS A 85 3.37 -18.37 7.27
CA CYS A 85 2.55 -19.52 7.64
C CYS A 85 2.47 -19.93 9.12
N ALA A 86 3.05 -19.17 10.06
CA ALA A 86 2.98 -19.53 11.50
C ALA A 86 1.66 -19.18 12.19
N LEU A 87 0.77 -18.40 11.54
CA LEU A 87 -0.55 -18.08 12.08
C LEU A 87 -1.59 -19.14 11.69
N ASP A 88 -1.31 -20.39 12.07
CA ASP A 88 -2.30 -21.47 12.13
C ASP A 88 -2.98 -21.47 13.52
N GLU A 89 -3.25 -20.30 14.09
CA GLU A 89 -4.15 -20.23 15.24
C GLU A 89 -5.57 -20.50 14.74
N LYS A 90 -6.20 -21.53 15.30
CA LYS A 90 -7.64 -21.77 15.16
C LYS A 90 -8.34 -20.57 15.82
N ILE A 91 -8.68 -19.54 15.04
CA ILE A 91 -9.38 -18.34 15.53
C ILE A 91 -10.84 -18.70 15.81
N GLY A 92 -11.07 -19.52 16.83
CA GLY A 92 -12.37 -19.97 17.33
C GLY A 92 -13.18 -20.81 16.33
N GLU A 93 -13.72 -21.94 16.80
CA GLU A 93 -14.96 -22.44 16.20
C GLU A 93 -16.06 -21.44 16.57
N MET A 94 -16.50 -20.61 15.62
CA MET A 94 -17.78 -19.93 15.78
C MET A 94 -18.86 -20.99 15.63
N ASN A 95 -19.34 -21.54 16.75
CA ASN A 95 -20.64 -22.20 16.80
C ASN A 95 -21.70 -21.13 16.52
N LEU A 96 -22.05 -20.99 15.25
CA LEU A 96 -23.32 -20.40 14.86
C LEU A 96 -24.34 -21.53 15.05
N ASP A 97 -24.92 -21.59 16.24
CA ASP A 97 -26.13 -22.39 16.47
C ASP A 97 -27.27 -21.77 15.65
N ASP A 98 -27.33 -22.07 14.35
CA ASP A 98 -28.52 -21.95 13.51
C ASP A 98 -28.29 -22.79 12.23
N ASP A 99 -29.21 -23.72 11.99
CA ASP A 99 -29.17 -24.84 11.04
C ASP A 99 -29.08 -24.48 9.54
N ASP A 100 -28.65 -23.28 9.15
CA ASP A 100 -28.54 -22.89 7.74
C ASP A 100 -27.13 -22.41 7.37
N LEU A 101 -26.34 -23.38 6.90
CA LEU A 101 -25.03 -23.31 6.25
C LEU A 101 -23.80 -23.24 7.18
N PRO A 102 -22.99 -24.32 7.27
CA PRO A 102 -21.70 -24.25 7.93
C PRO A 102 -20.74 -23.48 7.01
N PHE A 103 -20.64 -22.17 7.19
CA PHE A 103 -19.44 -21.46 6.78
C PHE A 103 -18.39 -21.74 7.85
N GLU A 104 -17.56 -22.75 7.61
CA GLU A 104 -16.26 -22.82 8.27
C GLU A 104 -15.51 -21.55 7.82
N VAL A 105 -15.60 -20.48 8.61
CA VAL A 105 -14.80 -19.28 8.39
C VAL A 105 -13.38 -19.61 8.84
N LEU A 106 -12.71 -20.46 8.06
CA LEU A 106 -11.27 -20.43 7.95
C LEU A 106 -10.95 -19.00 7.47
N VAL A 107 -10.64 -18.11 8.41
CA VAL A 107 -9.91 -16.88 8.07
C VAL A 107 -8.50 -17.34 7.70
N GLN A 108 -8.38 -17.98 6.52
CA GLN A 108 -7.15 -17.98 5.76
C GLN A 108 -6.87 -16.50 5.49
N LEU A 109 -6.07 -15.89 6.37
CA LEU A 109 -5.37 -14.64 6.15
C LEU A 109 -4.47 -14.83 4.93
N ARG A 110 -5.04 -14.90 3.71
CA ARG A 110 -4.39 -15.18 2.42
C ARG A 110 -2.96 -15.73 2.57
N MET A 111 -2.85 -17.01 2.91
CA MET A 111 -1.69 -17.78 2.47
C MET A 111 -2.01 -18.24 1.06
N PRO A 112 -1.17 -17.98 0.04
CA PRO A 112 -1.29 -18.77 -1.16
C PRO A 112 -0.65 -20.14 -0.87
N VAL A 113 -1.40 -21.17 -1.28
CA VAL A 113 -1.07 -22.60 -1.45
C VAL A 113 0.38 -22.87 -1.93
N PRO A 114 0.88 -24.12 -1.88
CA PRO A 114 2.28 -24.49 -2.14
C PRO A 114 2.91 -23.71 -3.32
N GLY A 115 3.85 -22.82 -2.99
CA GLY A 115 4.43 -21.84 -3.94
C GLY A 115 3.97 -20.39 -3.74
N GLY A 116 3.21 -20.10 -2.68
CA GLY A 116 2.66 -18.78 -2.38
C GLY A 116 3.22 -18.11 -1.13
N PHE A 117 3.63 -16.85 -1.25
CA PHE A 117 4.13 -16.01 -0.15
C PHE A 117 2.97 -15.38 0.65
N SER A 118 3.01 -15.46 1.99
CA SER A 118 2.15 -14.65 2.86
C SER A 118 2.77 -13.27 3.04
N GLU A 119 2.03 -12.22 2.65
CA GLU A 119 2.53 -10.85 2.63
C GLU A 119 2.29 -10.15 3.97
N PHE A 120 3.35 -9.96 4.76
CA PHE A 120 3.32 -9.06 5.90
C PHE A 120 3.79 -7.67 5.44
N MET A 121 2.85 -6.78 5.09
CA MET A 121 3.19 -5.36 5.04
C MET A 121 3.36 -4.86 6.48
N ILE A 122 4.61 -4.68 6.89
CA ILE A 122 4.95 -3.84 8.04
C ILE A 122 4.73 -2.39 7.59
N THR A 123 3.49 -1.89 7.66
CA THR A 123 3.22 -0.44 7.60
C THR A 123 3.48 0.13 8.98
N ASP A 124 4.74 0.19 9.39
CA ASP A 124 5.14 0.84 10.64
C ASP A 124 5.67 2.23 10.36
N LEU A 125 5.17 3.20 11.12
CA LEU A 125 5.61 4.59 11.05
C LEU A 125 6.91 4.74 11.85
N PHE A 126 7.98 5.20 11.20
CA PHE A 126 9.21 5.69 11.82
C PHE A 126 9.08 7.20 12.02
N ARG A 127 9.50 7.72 13.17
CA ARG A 127 9.49 9.17 13.43
C ARG A 127 10.88 9.73 13.14
N LYS A 128 10.98 10.72 12.26
CA LYS A 128 12.21 11.48 12.05
C LYS A 128 12.54 12.35 13.27
N PRO A 129 13.79 12.85 13.38
CA PRO A 129 14.17 13.85 14.40
C PRO A 129 13.35 15.15 14.34
N ASP A 130 12.78 15.49 13.18
CA ASP A 130 11.92 16.66 12.96
C ASP A 130 10.42 16.37 13.24
N ASP A 131 10.13 15.25 13.90
CA ASP A 131 8.79 14.79 14.26
C ASP A 131 7.93 14.30 13.08
N THR A 132 8.46 14.26 11.85
CA THR A 132 7.72 13.74 10.69
C THR A 132 7.66 12.22 10.68
N MET A 133 6.49 11.67 10.34
CA MET A 133 6.28 10.23 10.23
C MET A 133 6.69 9.74 8.84
N ILE A 134 7.66 8.83 8.78
CA ILE A 134 8.01 8.02 7.62
C ILE A 134 7.24 6.71 7.75
N GLU A 135 6.22 6.49 6.94
CA GLU A 135 5.75 5.12 6.73
C GLU A 135 6.92 4.29 6.17
N TRP A 136 7.16 3.11 6.73
CA TRP A 136 8.11 2.16 6.15
C TRP A 136 7.40 1.25 5.16
N PRO A 137 7.50 1.51 3.85
CA PRO A 137 6.87 0.66 2.86
C PRO A 137 7.78 -0.46 2.35
N GLY A 138 8.95 -0.67 2.98
CA GLY A 138 9.87 -1.74 2.61
C GLY A 138 9.32 -3.10 3.04
N THR A 139 8.76 -3.86 2.09
CA THR A 139 8.24 -5.20 2.33
C THR A 139 9.38 -6.22 2.33
N PHE A 140 9.89 -6.52 3.52
CA PHE A 140 10.70 -7.69 3.74
C PHE A 140 9.93 -8.70 4.59
N ASP A 141 10.33 -9.95 4.46
CA ASP A 141 9.60 -11.10 4.97
C ASP A 141 10.57 -12.04 5.68
N TYR A 142 10.01 -12.85 6.58
CA TYR A 142 10.70 -13.83 7.38
C TYR A 142 9.99 -15.17 7.23
N ASP A 143 10.69 -16.19 6.72
CA ASP A 143 10.10 -17.51 6.47
C ASP A 143 10.41 -18.54 7.58
N GLY A 144 10.88 -18.07 8.74
CA GLY A 144 11.35 -18.93 9.83
C GLY A 144 12.87 -19.15 9.82
N ASN A 145 13.51 -19.08 8.64
CA ASN A 145 14.94 -19.36 8.51
C ASN A 145 15.74 -18.20 7.90
N SER A 146 15.09 -17.33 7.14
CA SER A 146 15.75 -16.30 6.35
C SER A 146 14.94 -15.02 6.30
N LEU A 147 15.65 -13.89 6.26
CA LEU A 147 15.09 -12.59 5.90
C LEU A 147 15.16 -12.45 4.39
N LYS A 148 14.07 -11.98 3.77
CA LYS A 148 13.91 -11.90 2.32
C LYS A 148 13.27 -10.58 1.91
N ILE A 149 13.69 -10.02 0.78
CA ILE A 149 12.97 -8.91 0.16
C ILE A 149 11.88 -9.51 -0.73
N THR A 150 10.63 -9.24 -0.38
CA THR A 150 9.49 -9.76 -1.14
C THR A 150 9.47 -9.17 -2.54
N GLU A 151 9.16 -10.01 -3.53
CA GLU A 151 9.15 -9.62 -4.95
C GLU A 151 7.86 -8.88 -5.36
N LEU A 152 6.88 -8.81 -4.45
CA LEU A 152 5.59 -8.16 -4.65
C LEU A 152 5.75 -6.63 -4.66
N GLY A 153 6.26 -6.11 -5.76
CA GLY A 153 6.30 -4.66 -5.97
C GLY A 153 7.44 -4.13 -6.80
N ARG A 154 8.32 -4.99 -7.34
CA ARG A 154 9.48 -4.53 -8.14
C ARG A 154 10.41 -3.62 -7.32
N SER A 155 10.39 -3.76 -6.00
CA SER A 155 11.23 -3.02 -5.06
C SER A 155 12.64 -3.61 -5.08
N PRO A 156 13.65 -2.89 -5.58
CA PRO A 156 15.02 -3.34 -5.48
C PRO A 156 15.44 -3.17 -4.02
N GLY A 157 16.40 -3.96 -3.61
CA GLY A 157 16.93 -3.87 -2.28
C GLY A 157 17.80 -5.06 -2.02
N PHE A 158 18.60 -4.94 -0.97
CA PHE A 158 19.51 -6.00 -0.61
C PHE A 158 19.71 -6.08 0.89
N TRP A 159 20.02 -7.30 1.31
CA TRP A 159 20.48 -7.67 2.61
C TRP A 159 22.00 -7.93 2.59
N PHE A 160 22.62 -7.71 3.74
CA PHE A 160 23.98 -8.14 4.06
C PHE A 160 24.07 -8.49 5.54
N ASP A 161 24.68 -9.62 5.89
CA ASP A 161 24.91 -10.01 7.28
C ASP A 161 26.24 -9.42 7.77
N LEU A 162 26.20 -8.55 8.79
CA LEU A 162 27.40 -8.02 9.44
C LEU A 162 27.92 -8.95 10.54
N GLY A 163 27.20 -10.01 10.87
CA GLY A 163 27.50 -10.90 11.98
C GLY A 163 27.15 -10.27 13.33
N LYS A 164 27.94 -10.56 14.36
CA LYS A 164 27.72 -10.10 15.75
C LYS A 164 28.25 -8.69 16.00
N VAL A 165 27.95 -7.76 15.10
CA VAL A 165 28.29 -6.34 15.25
C VAL A 165 27.21 -5.66 16.10
N GLU A 166 27.61 -4.81 17.06
CA GLU A 166 26.69 -4.04 17.88
C GLU A 166 25.94 -2.99 17.04
N LEU A 167 24.62 -2.86 17.24
CA LEU A 167 23.74 -2.05 16.38
C LEU A 167 24.09 -0.55 16.44
N GLU A 168 24.56 -0.11 17.59
CA GLU A 168 24.98 1.26 17.91
C GLU A 168 26.20 1.66 17.09
N SER A 169 27.09 0.71 16.80
CA SER A 169 28.32 0.94 16.04
C SER A 169 28.10 1.06 14.52
N VAL A 170 26.92 0.67 14.03
CA VAL A 170 26.58 0.77 12.61
C VAL A 170 26.12 2.19 12.29
N ASP A 171 26.86 2.84 11.39
CA ASP A 171 26.65 4.22 10.93
C ASP A 171 27.04 4.38 9.44
N GLU A 172 26.97 5.60 8.90
CA GLU A 172 27.34 5.89 7.51
C GLU A 172 28.82 5.64 7.17
N ARG A 173 29.70 5.52 8.18
CA ARG A 173 31.16 5.30 8.00
C ARG A 173 31.51 3.82 7.94
N THR A 174 30.58 2.94 8.29
CA THR A 174 30.72 1.49 8.16
C THR A 174 30.95 1.13 6.69
N LYS A 175 32.00 0.35 6.39
CA LYS A 175 32.47 0.13 5.00
C LYS A 175 31.39 -0.52 4.13
N GLU A 176 30.64 -1.43 4.72
CA GLU A 176 29.53 -2.15 4.11
C GLU A 176 28.35 -1.21 3.81
N VAL A 177 28.09 -0.23 4.69
CA VAL A 177 27.08 0.81 4.45
C VAL A 177 27.50 1.70 3.29
N ALA A 178 28.76 2.14 3.26
CA ALA A 178 29.30 2.93 2.17
C ALA A 178 29.22 2.18 0.82
N ALA A 179 29.59 0.89 0.80
CA ALA A 179 29.47 0.04 -0.38
C ALA A 179 28.01 -0.14 -0.84
N LEU A 180 27.08 -0.38 0.09
CA LEU A 180 25.65 -0.53 -0.23
C LEU A 180 25.03 0.78 -0.73
N ALA A 181 25.53 1.93 -0.26
CA ALA A 181 25.09 3.26 -0.70
C ALA A 181 25.42 3.54 -2.17
N GLU A 182 26.43 2.89 -2.75
CA GLU A 182 26.79 3.01 -4.17
C GLU A 182 25.75 2.39 -5.11
N TYR A 183 24.85 1.53 -4.60
CA TYR A 183 23.79 0.98 -5.41
C TYR A 183 22.91 2.09 -5.99
N LYS A 184 22.72 2.05 -7.31
CA LYS A 184 21.81 2.94 -8.03
C LYS A 184 20.62 2.11 -8.48
N PRO A 185 19.44 2.25 -7.85
CA PRO A 185 18.24 1.57 -8.32
C PRO A 185 18.00 1.88 -9.81
N PRO A 186 17.83 0.87 -10.67
CA PRO A 186 17.64 1.10 -12.09
C PRO A 186 16.30 1.81 -12.33
N ALA A 187 16.16 2.59 -13.40
CA ALA A 187 14.87 3.21 -13.72
C ALA A 187 13.84 2.20 -14.27
N GLU A 188 14.30 1.04 -14.72
CA GLU A 188 13.50 0.00 -15.38
C GLU A 188 13.55 -1.29 -14.56
N VAL A 189 12.40 -1.97 -14.48
CA VAL A 189 12.21 -3.16 -13.63
C VAL A 189 13.06 -4.32 -14.11
N GLU A 190 13.18 -4.46 -15.42
CA GLU A 190 13.90 -5.54 -16.10
C GLU A 190 15.40 -5.52 -15.76
N ASN A 191 15.91 -4.37 -15.31
CA ASN A 191 17.31 -4.16 -14.94
C ASN A 191 17.58 -4.42 -13.45
N ILE A 192 16.57 -4.77 -12.65
CA ILE A 192 16.75 -5.09 -11.23
C ILE A 192 17.45 -6.44 -11.12
N LYS A 193 18.68 -6.42 -10.59
CA LYS A 193 19.49 -7.61 -10.38
C LYS A 193 19.18 -8.27 -9.02
N PRO A 194 19.27 -9.61 -8.92
CA PRO A 194 19.08 -10.32 -7.65
C PRO A 194 20.26 -10.16 -6.68
N THR A 195 21.41 -9.70 -7.17
CA THR A 195 22.62 -9.46 -6.39
C THR A 195 23.27 -8.15 -6.80
N PHE A 196 23.91 -7.49 -5.84
CA PHE A 196 24.70 -6.29 -6.06
C PHE A 196 26.10 -6.49 -5.47
N PHE A 197 27.13 -6.04 -6.18
CA PHE A 197 28.52 -6.15 -5.75
C PHE A 197 29.16 -4.77 -5.76
N ALA A 198 29.78 -4.40 -4.64
CA ALA A 198 30.54 -3.16 -4.51
C ALA A 198 31.62 -3.32 -3.44
N ASN A 199 32.81 -2.77 -3.67
CA ASN A 199 33.93 -2.76 -2.72
C ASN A 199 34.28 -4.13 -2.09
N GLY A 200 34.13 -5.21 -2.86
CA GLY A 200 34.40 -6.57 -2.40
C GLY A 200 33.28 -7.24 -1.60
N PHE A 201 32.15 -6.56 -1.39
CA PHE A 201 30.97 -7.09 -0.73
C PHE A 201 29.94 -7.61 -1.73
N ALA A 202 29.24 -8.67 -1.36
CA ALA A 202 28.16 -9.27 -2.12
C ALA A 202 26.84 -9.12 -1.36
N PHE A 203 25.93 -8.32 -1.91
CA PHE A 203 24.62 -8.02 -1.34
C PHE A 203 23.56 -8.88 -2.05
N GLY A 204 22.70 -9.55 -1.28
CA GLY A 204 21.71 -10.50 -1.80
C GLY A 204 20.28 -10.11 -1.46
N ARG A 205 19.30 -10.71 -2.13
CA ARG A 205 17.86 -10.50 -1.76
C ARG A 205 17.43 -11.26 -0.51
N SER A 206 18.28 -12.12 0.03
CA SER A 206 18.00 -12.93 1.21
C SER A 206 19.27 -13.18 2.02
N VAL A 207 19.11 -13.30 3.33
CA VAL A 207 20.15 -13.70 4.29
C VAL A 207 19.55 -14.66 5.32
N PRO A 208 20.33 -15.62 5.85
CA PRO A 208 19.89 -16.43 6.99
C PRO A 208 19.54 -15.56 8.19
N ALA A 209 18.48 -15.90 8.91
CA ALA A 209 18.02 -15.19 10.09
C ALA A 209 18.64 -15.83 11.35
N THR A 210 19.70 -15.22 11.85
CA THR A 210 20.43 -15.64 13.06
C THR A 210 20.22 -14.65 14.21
N VAL A 211 19.73 -15.15 15.36
CA VAL A 211 19.56 -14.33 16.57
C VAL A 211 20.90 -13.74 17.03
N GLY A 212 20.87 -12.47 17.41
CA GLY A 212 22.04 -11.71 17.86
C GLY A 212 22.89 -11.11 16.73
N HIS A 213 22.65 -11.50 15.47
CA HIS A 213 23.31 -10.86 14.33
C HIS A 213 22.65 -9.53 13.97
N THR A 214 23.48 -8.65 13.40
CA THR A 214 23.08 -7.38 12.81
C THR A 214 23.26 -7.46 11.29
N TYR A 215 22.31 -6.91 10.57
CA TYR A 215 22.22 -6.94 9.12
C TYR A 215 22.11 -5.51 8.59
N LEU A 216 22.52 -5.30 7.35
CA LEU A 216 22.14 -4.14 6.57
C LEU A 216 20.98 -4.52 5.65
N LEU A 217 19.96 -3.67 5.64
CA LEU A 217 18.88 -3.69 4.67
C LEU A 217 18.91 -2.37 3.90
N ARG A 218 19.09 -2.43 2.59
CA ARG A 218 18.67 -1.32 1.72
C ARG A 218 17.28 -1.63 1.18
N ALA A 219 16.29 -0.88 1.62
CA ALA A 219 14.91 -0.98 1.15
C ALA A 219 14.62 0.14 0.17
N VAL A 220 14.20 -0.22 -1.05
CA VAL A 220 13.85 0.74 -2.08
C VAL A 220 12.42 0.49 -2.56
N LYS A 221 11.55 1.46 -2.35
CA LYS A 221 10.25 1.60 -3.01
C LYS A 221 10.32 2.77 -3.98
N TYR A 222 10.13 2.48 -5.27
CA TYR A 222 10.06 3.53 -6.27
C TYR A 222 8.92 4.52 -5.95
N ALA A 223 9.20 5.80 -6.18
CA ALA A 223 8.20 6.86 -6.13
C ALA A 223 7.19 6.68 -7.25
N TYR A 224 5.93 6.43 -6.89
CA TYR A 224 4.86 6.29 -7.86
C TYR A 224 3.45 6.32 -7.25
N PRO A 225 2.51 7.12 -7.79
CA PRO A 225 2.60 8.57 -7.99
C PRO A 225 2.75 9.36 -6.67
N GLU A 226 2.52 8.72 -5.52
CA GLU A 226 2.63 9.33 -4.19
C GLU A 226 3.45 8.41 -3.28
N GLY A 227 4.52 8.97 -2.71
CA GLY A 227 5.40 8.25 -1.78
C GLY A 227 6.39 7.31 -2.46
N GLY A 228 7.61 7.33 -1.94
CA GLY A 228 8.67 6.37 -2.24
C GLY A 228 9.56 6.24 -1.02
N LEU A 229 10.41 5.22 -1.00
CA LEU A 229 11.42 5.02 0.04
C LEU A 229 12.72 4.62 -0.65
N ASP A 230 13.83 5.21 -0.25
CA ASP A 230 15.14 4.58 -0.46
C ASP A 230 15.95 4.85 0.80
N ALA A 231 16.24 3.79 1.55
CA ALA A 231 16.92 3.91 2.82
C ALA A 231 17.76 2.67 3.13
N ILE A 232 18.87 2.90 3.83
CA ILE A 232 19.65 1.85 4.50
C ILE A 232 19.29 1.85 5.98
N VAL A 233 18.96 0.67 6.48
CA VAL A 233 18.62 0.39 7.88
C VAL A 233 19.52 -0.72 8.38
N ALA A 234 20.03 -0.54 9.61
CA ALA A 234 20.66 -1.61 10.35
C ALA A 234 19.57 -2.37 11.12
N VAL A 235 19.56 -3.68 10.97
CA VAL A 235 18.53 -4.57 11.52
C VAL A 235 19.21 -5.56 12.44
N ARG A 236 18.86 -5.61 13.73
CA ARG A 236 19.35 -6.67 14.63
C ARG A 236 18.24 -7.62 14.98
N ILE A 237 18.47 -8.93 14.85
CA ILE A 237 17.55 -9.93 15.39
C ILE A 237 17.83 -10.01 16.90
N HIS A 238 16.97 -9.40 17.70
CA HIS A 238 17.15 -9.30 19.15
C HIS A 238 16.91 -10.65 19.83
N ARG A 239 15.75 -11.27 19.56
CA ARG A 239 15.40 -12.61 20.07
C ARG A 239 14.43 -13.32 19.13
N GLN A 240 14.27 -14.62 19.36
CA GLN A 240 13.20 -15.43 18.78
C GLN A 240 12.32 -15.95 19.91
N ASP A 241 11.01 -15.80 19.76
CA ASP A 241 10.00 -16.28 20.68
C ASP A 241 9.69 -17.77 20.43
N ALA A 242 9.09 -18.43 21.42
CA ALA A 242 8.78 -19.86 21.35
C ALA A 242 7.85 -20.24 20.18
N ASN A 243 7.02 -19.30 19.71
CA ASN A 243 6.15 -19.48 18.54
C ASN A 243 6.87 -19.28 17.20
N GLY A 244 8.20 -19.15 17.22
CA GLY A 244 9.04 -18.94 16.04
C GLY A 244 9.11 -17.49 15.55
N SER A 245 8.28 -16.57 16.07
CA SER A 245 8.37 -15.15 15.74
C SER A 245 9.68 -14.55 16.23
N ILE A 246 10.18 -13.53 15.54
CA ILE A 246 11.41 -12.82 15.88
C ILE A 246 11.10 -11.38 16.26
N ILE A 247 11.86 -10.84 17.20
CA ILE A 247 11.89 -9.42 17.53
C ILE A 247 13.10 -8.80 16.86
N LEU A 248 12.86 -7.78 16.04
CA LEU A 248 13.87 -7.02 15.31
C LEU A 248 14.03 -5.63 15.91
N PHE A 249 15.27 -5.14 15.98
CA PHE A 249 15.57 -3.72 16.22
C PHE A 249 16.00 -3.08 14.90
N LEU A 250 15.28 -2.05 14.47
CA LEU A 250 15.46 -1.35 13.20
C LEU A 250 16.01 0.05 13.45
N LYS A 251 17.26 0.31 13.08
CA LYS A 251 17.91 1.61 13.23
C LYS A 251 18.12 2.23 11.83
N PRO A 252 17.51 3.39 11.51
CA PRO A 252 17.78 4.09 10.27
C PRO A 252 19.24 4.55 10.25
N VAL A 253 19.94 4.27 9.15
CA VAL A 253 21.35 4.67 8.97
C VAL A 253 21.48 5.78 7.95
N LYS A 254 20.80 5.65 6.80
CA LYS A 254 20.88 6.63 5.70
C LYS A 254 19.59 6.64 4.88
N THR A 255 19.16 7.80 4.44
CA THR A 255 18.03 7.97 3.50
C THR A 255 18.50 8.60 2.21
N PHE A 256 17.82 8.27 1.11
CA PHE A 256 18.08 8.77 -0.23
C PHE A 256 16.78 9.29 -0.84
N ASP A 257 16.92 10.05 -1.94
CA ASP A 257 15.77 10.39 -2.77
C ASP A 257 15.20 9.10 -3.41
N PRO A 258 13.91 8.80 -3.22
CA PRO A 258 13.33 7.60 -3.81
C PRO A 258 13.45 7.61 -5.33
N PRO A 259 13.91 6.52 -5.95
CA PRO A 259 14.03 6.45 -7.40
C PRO A 259 12.65 6.49 -8.06
N LYS A 260 12.59 6.96 -9.30
CA LYS A 260 11.35 6.93 -10.10
C LYS A 260 11.39 5.74 -11.03
N LEU A 261 10.34 4.92 -11.01
CA LEU A 261 10.23 3.83 -11.96
C LEU A 261 9.71 4.38 -13.29
N ARG A 262 10.49 4.19 -14.36
CA ARG A 262 10.03 4.43 -15.72
C ARG A 262 9.22 3.23 -16.15
N ASN A 263 7.97 3.46 -16.50
CA ASN A 263 7.09 2.41 -17.01
C ASN A 263 6.42 2.95 -18.28
N PRO A 264 7.04 2.74 -19.46
CA PRO A 264 6.54 3.26 -20.72
C PRO A 264 5.08 2.87 -20.99
N ALA A 265 4.67 1.67 -20.59
CA ALA A 265 3.30 1.20 -20.75
C ALA A 265 2.32 1.98 -19.86
N TYR A 266 2.72 2.32 -18.63
CA TYR A 266 1.91 3.16 -17.76
C TYR A 266 1.93 4.62 -18.19
N GLU A 267 3.09 5.18 -18.53
CA GLU A 267 3.23 6.53 -19.08
C GLU A 267 2.31 6.70 -20.30
N LYS A 268 2.26 5.68 -21.17
CA LYS A 268 1.31 5.64 -22.30
C LYS A 268 -0.15 5.59 -21.85
N ARG A 269 -0.51 4.81 -20.82
CA ARG A 269 -1.88 4.78 -20.27
C ARG A 269 -2.27 6.11 -19.65
N ILE A 270 -1.39 6.76 -18.90
CA ILE A 270 -1.59 8.12 -18.39
C ILE A 270 -1.80 9.06 -19.56
N ALA A 271 -0.93 9.05 -20.57
CA ALA A 271 -1.04 9.96 -21.71
C ALA A 271 -2.40 9.81 -22.43
N ILE A 272 -2.87 8.57 -22.62
CA ILE A 272 -4.20 8.29 -23.19
C ILE A 272 -5.32 8.80 -22.27
N SER A 273 -5.22 8.56 -20.97
CA SER A 273 -6.19 9.05 -19.99
C SER A 273 -6.24 10.58 -19.96
N ASN A 274 -5.08 11.24 -19.94
CA ASN A 274 -4.91 12.69 -19.93
C ASN A 274 -5.50 13.32 -21.20
N LEU A 275 -5.26 12.70 -22.37
CA LEU A 275 -5.86 13.13 -23.63
C LEU A 275 -7.40 13.07 -23.57
N GLY A 276 -7.96 12.02 -22.97
CA GLY A 276 -9.41 11.88 -22.77
C GLY A 276 -10.00 12.88 -21.78
N VAL A 277 -9.25 13.30 -20.74
CA VAL A 277 -9.67 14.38 -19.84
C VAL A 277 -9.64 15.72 -20.56
N ALA A 278 -8.54 16.04 -21.25
CA ALA A 278 -8.38 17.27 -21.99
C ALA A 278 -9.46 17.45 -23.07
N ALA A 279 -9.75 16.39 -23.83
CA ALA A 279 -10.77 16.40 -24.88
C ALA A 279 -12.17 16.68 -24.31
N ARG A 280 -12.56 16.00 -23.22
CA ARG A 280 -13.87 16.22 -22.56
C ARG A 280 -14.01 17.63 -21.99
N MET A 281 -12.94 18.18 -21.42
CA MET A 281 -12.95 19.56 -20.94
C MET A 281 -13.11 20.56 -22.07
N LYS A 282 -12.34 20.37 -23.14
CA LYS A 282 -12.42 21.24 -24.32
C LYS A 282 -13.83 21.21 -24.93
N GLU A 283 -14.41 20.02 -25.10
CA GLU A 283 -15.78 19.86 -25.59
C GLU A 283 -16.80 20.58 -24.69
N GLU A 284 -16.72 20.43 -23.36
CA GLU A 284 -17.62 21.11 -22.42
C GLU A 284 -17.42 22.64 -22.41
N PHE A 285 -16.19 23.12 -22.56
CA PHE A 285 -15.89 24.55 -22.65
C PHE A 285 -16.44 25.16 -23.95
N GLU A 286 -16.21 24.52 -25.08
CA GLU A 286 -16.75 24.93 -26.39
C GLU A 286 -18.29 24.93 -26.37
N ALA A 287 -18.92 23.90 -25.79
CA ALA A 287 -20.37 23.81 -25.65
C ALA A 287 -20.99 24.97 -24.84
N ARG A 288 -20.21 25.62 -23.98
CA ARG A 288 -20.60 26.79 -23.17
C ARG A 288 -20.13 28.12 -23.73
N GLY A 289 -19.46 28.12 -24.88
CA GLY A 289 -18.96 29.32 -25.55
C GLY A 289 -17.60 29.80 -25.05
N PHE A 290 -16.85 28.99 -24.28
CA PHE A 290 -15.51 29.29 -23.82
C PHE A 290 -14.45 28.81 -24.82
N ASN A 291 -14.42 29.38 -26.02
CA ASN A 291 -13.57 28.90 -27.12
C ASN A 291 -12.07 29.26 -26.99
N ASP A 292 -11.73 30.24 -26.16
CA ASP A 292 -10.36 30.75 -25.99
C ASP A 292 -9.58 30.04 -24.86
N ILE A 293 -10.11 28.93 -24.33
CA ILE A 293 -9.48 28.16 -23.25
C ILE A 293 -8.66 26.99 -23.83
N GLU A 294 -7.38 26.99 -23.52
CA GLU A 294 -6.48 25.86 -23.75
C GLU A 294 -6.41 24.98 -22.50
N VAL A 295 -6.49 23.66 -22.71
CA VAL A 295 -6.40 22.65 -21.66
C VAL A 295 -5.13 21.83 -21.87
N GLU A 296 -4.19 21.93 -20.94
CA GLU A 296 -2.97 21.15 -20.94
C GLU A 296 -2.97 20.20 -19.74
N VAL A 297 -2.79 18.89 -19.97
CA VAL A 297 -2.77 17.90 -18.89
C VAL A 297 -1.37 17.27 -18.83
N THR A 298 -0.63 17.57 -17.77
CA THR A 298 0.76 17.13 -17.59
C THR A 298 0.89 16.13 -16.45
N GLY A 299 1.80 15.16 -16.63
CA GLY A 299 2.18 14.18 -15.60
C GLY A 299 1.00 13.41 -15.00
N ASN A 300 1.05 13.20 -13.68
CA ASN A 300 -0.02 12.58 -12.90
C ASN A 300 -1.14 13.58 -12.64
N GLN A 301 -1.95 13.88 -13.67
CA GLN A 301 -3.22 14.57 -13.48
C GLN A 301 -3.08 16.03 -12.98
N VAL A 302 -2.09 16.79 -13.48
CA VAL A 302 -2.10 18.25 -13.32
C VAL A 302 -2.76 18.86 -14.56
N VAL A 303 -3.89 19.51 -14.37
CA VAL A 303 -4.61 20.22 -15.44
C VAL A 303 -4.26 21.69 -15.36
N THR A 304 -3.63 22.24 -16.40
CA THR A 304 -3.38 23.66 -16.53
C THR A 304 -4.38 24.26 -17.52
N LEU A 305 -5.09 25.29 -17.08
CA LEU A 305 -6.05 26.03 -17.90
C LEU A 305 -5.45 27.38 -18.27
N LYS A 306 -5.32 27.66 -19.57
CA LYS A 306 -4.75 28.90 -20.11
C LYS A 306 -5.75 29.59 -21.02
N GLY A 307 -5.69 30.92 -21.11
CA GLY A 307 -6.47 31.68 -22.08
C GLY A 307 -7.29 32.80 -21.47
N ALA A 308 -8.27 33.27 -22.24
CA ALA A 308 -9.19 34.33 -21.83
C ALA A 308 -10.59 33.79 -21.54
N VAL A 309 -11.23 34.32 -20.51
CA VAL A 309 -12.62 34.02 -20.16
C VAL A 309 -13.40 35.33 -20.03
N PRO A 310 -14.71 35.36 -20.32
CA PRO A 310 -15.51 36.55 -20.11
C PRO A 310 -15.49 37.00 -18.64
N PHE A 311 -15.54 38.30 -18.40
CA PHE A 311 -15.62 38.86 -17.05
C PHE A 311 -16.69 38.18 -16.18
N GLY A 312 -16.29 37.68 -15.00
CA GLY A 312 -17.17 37.00 -14.05
C GLY A 312 -17.47 35.53 -14.35
N LYS A 313 -16.81 34.95 -15.37
CA LYS A 313 -16.99 33.53 -15.77
C LYS A 313 -15.87 32.60 -15.33
N LYS A 314 -14.79 33.12 -14.74
CA LYS A 314 -13.64 32.33 -14.32
C LYS A 314 -14.00 31.19 -13.35
N GLU A 315 -14.81 31.47 -12.33
CA GLU A 315 -15.23 30.45 -11.36
C GLU A 315 -16.09 29.35 -11.98
N GLU A 316 -16.89 29.66 -13.00
CA GLU A 316 -17.68 28.66 -13.73
C GLU A 316 -16.77 27.66 -14.44
N VAL A 317 -15.75 28.17 -15.14
CA VAL A 317 -14.73 27.36 -15.82
C VAL A 317 -13.97 26.47 -14.83
N LEU A 318 -13.54 27.02 -13.70
CA LEU A 318 -12.84 26.26 -12.66
C LEU A 318 -13.74 25.18 -12.04
N ALA A 319 -15.03 25.45 -11.85
CA ALA A 319 -15.98 24.46 -11.34
C ALA A 319 -16.19 23.29 -12.33
N ILE A 320 -16.31 23.60 -13.62
CA ILE A 320 -16.38 22.58 -14.69
C ILE A 320 -15.11 21.73 -14.71
N ALA A 321 -13.94 22.38 -14.68
CA ALA A 321 -12.67 21.67 -14.65
C ALA A 321 -12.56 20.76 -13.42
N LYS A 322 -12.89 21.24 -12.22
CA LYS A 322 -12.88 20.43 -10.98
C LYS A 322 -13.80 19.21 -11.10
N LYS A 323 -14.97 19.38 -11.72
CA LYS A 323 -15.94 18.30 -11.94
C LYS A 323 -15.43 17.26 -12.93
N LEU A 324 -14.77 17.67 -14.01
CA LEU A 324 -14.31 16.76 -15.06
C LEU A 324 -12.97 16.10 -14.74
N ALA A 325 -12.16 16.75 -13.92
CA ALA A 325 -10.81 16.31 -13.57
C ALA A 325 -10.75 15.52 -12.27
N GLU A 326 -11.86 14.95 -11.75
CA GLU A 326 -11.94 14.29 -10.43
C GLU A 326 -10.57 13.72 -10.00
N PHE A 327 -10.00 14.24 -8.89
CA PHE A 327 -8.68 13.92 -8.33
C PHE A 327 -7.44 14.63 -8.94
N SER A 328 -7.61 15.50 -9.93
CA SER A 328 -6.53 16.28 -10.55
C SER A 328 -6.26 17.59 -9.81
N LYS A 329 -4.99 18.01 -9.76
CA LYS A 329 -4.63 19.36 -9.36
C LYS A 329 -4.89 20.31 -10.53
N ILE A 330 -5.61 21.39 -10.28
CA ILE A 330 -5.84 22.43 -11.30
C ILE A 330 -4.88 23.59 -11.07
N ASN A 331 -4.14 23.93 -12.12
CA ASN A 331 -3.34 25.14 -12.22
C ASN A 331 -4.11 26.15 -13.08
N ASP A 332 -4.40 27.30 -12.50
CA ASP A 332 -5.25 28.34 -13.09
C ASP A 332 -4.39 29.48 -13.62
N GLU A 333 -4.29 29.56 -14.95
CA GLU A 333 -3.60 30.64 -15.68
C GLU A 333 -4.60 31.42 -16.56
N LEU A 334 -5.89 31.40 -16.19
CA LEU A 334 -6.95 32.10 -16.92
C LEU A 334 -6.93 33.60 -16.62
N THR A 335 -7.14 34.39 -17.68
CA THR A 335 -7.32 35.84 -17.63
C THR A 335 -8.76 36.22 -17.94
N GLU A 336 -9.31 37.23 -17.25
CA GLU A 336 -10.64 37.74 -17.58
C GLU A 336 -10.54 38.88 -18.61
N LYS A 337 -11.44 38.91 -19.59
CA LYS A 337 -11.53 39.96 -20.62
C LYS A 337 -12.96 40.45 -20.83
#